data_AF-A0A535QTW8-F1
#
_entry.id   AF-A0A535QTW8-F1
#
_cell.length_a   1.000
_cell.length_b   1.000
_cell.length_c   1.000
_cell.angle_alpha   90.00
_cell.angle_beta   90.00
_cell.angle_gamma   90.00
#
_symmetry.space_group_name_H-M   'P 1'
#
loop_
_entity.id
_entity.type
_entity.pdbx_description
1 polymer ?
#
loop_
_entity_poly.entity_id
_entity_poly.type
_entity_poly.pdbx_seq_one_letter_code
_entity_poly.pdbx_strand_id
1 'polypeptide(L)'
;MSSVAYVSEQLQYILEERADELGRETGCIVRQRKFSGADLVQMLVFGFQQHPHASLEELASMAQIRDVSVTDSAVDKRFTPQCARLLHGVLEELTSVVVQAAQDVPIRLLRRGSRGAAAR
;
A
#
# COMPACT_ATOMS: atom_id res chain seq x y z
N MET A 1 -9.43 19.03 9.54
CA MET A 1 -10.49 18.01 9.68
C MET A 1 -9.98 16.72 9.08
N SER A 2 -9.78 15.67 9.88
CA SER A 2 -9.33 14.36 9.36
C SER A 2 -10.53 13.64 8.74
N SER A 3 -10.80 13.96 7.48
CA SER A 3 -11.90 13.38 6.68
C SER A 3 -11.37 12.24 5.80
N VAL A 4 -12.25 11.55 5.08
CA VAL A 4 -11.87 10.57 4.04
C VAL A 4 -10.86 11.17 3.06
N ALA A 5 -10.98 12.46 2.73
CA ALA A 5 -10.04 13.15 1.85
C ALA A 5 -8.63 13.21 2.43
N TYR A 6 -8.48 13.44 3.73
CA TYR A 6 -7.17 13.42 4.39
C TYR A 6 -6.53 12.03 4.31
N VAL A 7 -7.31 10.98 4.60
CA VAL A 7 -6.79 9.61 4.51
C VAL A 7 -6.38 9.28 3.07
N SER A 8 -7.19 9.65 2.07
CA SER A 8 -6.85 9.45 0.67
C SER A 8 -5.55 10.15 0.27
N GLU A 9 -5.36 11.40 0.69
CA GLU A 9 -4.13 12.17 0.43
C GLU A 9 -2.90 11.51 1.08
N GLN A 10 -3.02 11.06 2.33
CA GLN A 10 -1.92 10.37 3.02
C GLN A 10 -1.59 9.02 2.36
N LEU A 11 -2.60 8.24 1.98
CA LEU A 11 -2.40 6.97 1.28
C LEU A 11 -1.71 7.19 -0.08
N GLN A 12 -2.12 8.21 -0.84
CA GLN A 12 -1.48 8.56 -2.11
C GLN A 12 -0.01 8.92 -1.90
N TYR A 13 0.29 9.85 -0.99
CA TYR A 13 1.66 10.23 -0.66
C TYR A 13 2.52 9.02 -0.25
N ILE A 14 1.99 8.15 0.62
CA ILE A 14 2.74 7.00 1.13
C ILE A 14 3.00 5.95 0.04
N LEU A 15 1.99 5.63 -0.78
CA LEU A 15 2.09 4.61 -1.84
C LEU A 15 2.81 5.12 -3.10
N GLU A 16 3.06 6.42 -3.19
CA GLU A 16 3.79 7.06 -4.29
C GLU A 16 5.14 7.59 -3.79
N GLU A 17 5.22 8.85 -3.37
CA GLU A 17 6.46 9.54 -3.06
C GLU A 17 7.27 8.85 -1.95
N ARG A 18 6.62 8.48 -0.84
CA ARG A 18 7.32 7.83 0.28
C ARG A 18 7.81 6.43 -0.07
N ALA A 19 7.06 5.69 -0.89
CA ALA A 19 7.48 4.37 -1.35
C ALA A 19 8.76 4.44 -2.21
N ASP A 20 8.95 5.49 -2.99
CA ASP A 20 10.17 5.73 -3.76
C ASP A 20 11.39 6.07 -2.88
N GLU A 21 11.17 6.81 -1.80
CA GLU A 21 12.20 7.08 -0.80
C GLU A 21 12.60 5.81 -0.06
N LEU A 22 11.64 5.10 0.51
CA LEU A 22 11.86 3.82 1.18
C LEU A 22 12.52 2.79 0.25
N GLY A 23 12.19 2.81 -1.04
CA GLY A 23 12.81 1.95 -2.04
C GLY A 23 14.32 2.15 -2.11
N ARG A 24 14.79 3.40 -2.00
CA ARG A 24 16.21 3.75 -1.95
C ARG A 24 16.83 3.42 -0.59
N GLU A 25 16.18 3.81 0.51
CA GLU A 25 16.64 3.60 1.88
C GLU A 25 16.88 2.11 2.20
N THR A 26 15.98 1.24 1.73
CA THR A 26 16.05 -0.22 1.96
C THR A 26 17.01 -0.94 1.02
N GLY A 27 17.53 -0.24 0.01
CA GLY A 27 18.34 -0.80 -1.07
C GLY A 27 17.57 -1.67 -2.06
N CYS A 28 16.24 -1.67 -2.01
CA CYS A 28 15.40 -2.38 -2.98
C CYS A 28 15.53 -1.76 -4.38
N ILE A 29 15.71 -0.44 -4.44
CA ILE A 29 15.95 0.35 -5.64
C ILE A 29 17.32 1.03 -5.52
N VAL A 30 18.35 0.38 -6.06
CA VAL A 30 19.72 0.95 -6.14
C VAL A 30 19.88 1.83 -7.38
N ARG A 31 19.28 1.39 -8.49
CA ARG A 31 19.15 2.16 -9.73
C ARG A 31 17.74 1.95 -10.25
N GLN A 32 17.03 3.04 -10.48
CA GLN A 32 15.74 2.98 -11.15
C GLN A 32 15.95 2.59 -12.61
N ARG A 33 15.35 1.46 -13.01
CA ARG A 33 15.34 0.98 -14.40
C ARG A 33 13.89 0.89 -14.87
N LYS A 34 13.25 -0.26 -14.62
CA LYS A 34 11.85 -0.51 -14.93
C LYS A 34 10.92 -0.23 -13.76
N PHE A 35 11.37 -0.50 -12.54
CA PHE A 35 10.61 -0.27 -11.32
C PHE A 35 11.21 0.90 -10.53
N SER A 36 10.36 1.82 -10.10
CA SER A 36 10.52 2.64 -8.90
C SER A 36 10.11 1.84 -7.63
N GLY A 37 10.17 2.48 -6.46
CA GLY A 37 9.70 1.89 -5.21
C GLY A 37 8.16 1.83 -5.17
N ALA A 38 7.50 2.94 -5.50
CA ALA A 38 6.06 3.03 -5.70
C ALA A 38 5.58 1.97 -6.68
N ASP A 39 6.31 1.82 -7.79
CA ASP A 39 5.96 0.86 -8.81
C ASP A 39 5.92 -0.58 -8.29
N LEU A 40 6.90 -0.93 -7.48
CA LEU A 40 7.01 -2.27 -6.93
C LEU A 40 5.92 -2.53 -5.88
N VAL A 41 5.72 -1.56 -4.99
CA VAL A 41 4.75 -1.65 -3.89
C VAL A 41 3.34 -1.76 -4.44
N GLN A 42 2.95 -0.86 -5.35
CA GLN A 42 1.58 -0.85 -5.89
C GLN A 42 1.29 -2.08 -6.75
N MET A 43 2.27 -2.60 -7.51
CA MET A 43 2.10 -3.88 -8.22
C MET A 43 1.74 -5.01 -7.25
N LEU A 44 2.47 -5.13 -6.14
CA LEU A 44 2.26 -6.21 -5.18
C LEU A 44 0.96 -6.03 -4.41
N VAL A 45 0.69 -4.81 -3.91
CA VAL A 45 -0.52 -4.51 -3.14
C VAL A 45 -1.77 -4.73 -3.99
N PHE A 46 -1.84 -4.12 -5.19
CA PHE A 46 -3.03 -4.26 -6.03
C PHE A 46 -3.14 -5.62 -6.69
N GLY A 47 -2.01 -6.25 -7.04
CA GLY A 47 -1.99 -7.61 -7.58
C GLY A 47 -2.57 -8.62 -6.59
N PHE A 48 -2.11 -8.59 -5.33
CA PHE A 48 -2.64 -9.49 -4.30
C PHE A 48 -4.03 -9.09 -3.79
N GLN A 49 -4.39 -7.80 -3.84
CA GLN A 49 -5.75 -7.35 -3.53
C GLN A 49 -6.77 -7.90 -4.54
N GLN A 50 -6.43 -7.91 -5.83
CA GLN A 50 -7.30 -8.45 -6.88
C GLN A 50 -7.30 -9.98 -6.87
N HIS A 51 -6.12 -10.59 -6.71
CA HIS A 51 -5.92 -12.03 -6.74
C HIS A 51 -5.05 -12.46 -5.55
N PRO A 52 -5.64 -12.97 -4.45
CA PRO A 52 -4.87 -13.37 -3.25
C PRO A 52 -3.79 -14.42 -3.50
N HIS A 53 -3.90 -15.17 -4.60
CA HIS A 53 -2.94 -16.16 -5.07
C HIS A 53 -2.36 -15.80 -6.44
N ALA A 54 -2.18 -14.50 -6.71
CA ALA A 54 -1.66 -13.99 -7.97
C ALA A 54 -0.37 -14.73 -8.37
N SER A 55 -0.38 -15.28 -9.58
CA SER A 55 0.79 -15.80 -10.27
C SER A 55 1.74 -14.67 -10.67
N LEU A 56 2.99 -15.03 -11.01
CA LEU A 56 3.97 -14.06 -11.50
C LEU A 56 3.52 -13.37 -12.80
N GLU A 57 2.75 -14.07 -13.65
CA GLU A 57 2.18 -13.51 -14.88
C GLU A 57 1.10 -12.47 -14.58
N GLU A 58 0.23 -12.73 -13.61
CA GLU A 58 -0.78 -11.77 -13.15
C GLU A 58 -0.13 -10.53 -12.51
N LEU A 59 0.94 -10.72 -11.72
CA LEU A 59 1.71 -9.60 -11.17
C LEU A 59 2.44 -8.80 -12.26
N ALA A 60 3.01 -9.45 -13.28
CA ALA A 60 3.60 -8.75 -14.42
C ALA A 60 2.54 -7.96 -15.21
N SER A 61 1.33 -8.51 -15.36
CA SER A 61 0.19 -7.83 -15.96
C SER A 61 -0.25 -6.61 -15.13
N MET A 62 -0.24 -6.73 -13.80
CA MET A 62 -0.50 -5.60 -12.90
C MET A 62 0.59 -4.51 -13.02
N ALA A 63 1.86 -4.87 -13.20
CA ALA A 63 2.91 -3.90 -13.47
C ALA A 63 2.66 -3.13 -14.78
N GLN A 64 2.15 -3.82 -15.81
CA GLN A 64 1.84 -3.21 -17.11
C GLN A 64 0.71 -2.18 -17.04
N ILE A 65 -0.27 -2.36 -16.13
CA ILE A 65 -1.33 -1.36 -15.86
C ILE A 65 -0.73 -0.02 -15.40
N ARG A 66 0.44 -0.05 -14.77
CA ARG A 66 1.18 1.14 -14.35
C ARG A 66 2.36 1.46 -15.28
N ASP A 67 2.24 1.12 -16.55
CA ASP A 67 3.25 1.37 -17.60
C ASP A 67 4.63 0.73 -17.37
N VAL A 68 4.72 -0.27 -16.48
CA VAL A 68 5.95 -1.03 -16.24
C VAL A 68 5.91 -2.36 -16.99
N SER A 69 6.48 -2.36 -18.20
CA SER A 69 6.58 -3.57 -19.02
C SER A 69 7.75 -4.46 -18.58
N VAL A 70 7.42 -5.62 -18.00
CA VAL A 70 8.36 -6.61 -17.42
C VAL A 70 7.88 -8.04 -17.66
N THR A 71 8.80 -9.00 -17.57
CA THR A 71 8.48 -10.43 -17.61
C THR A 71 8.16 -10.96 -16.20
N ASP A 72 7.49 -12.11 -16.14
CA ASP A 72 7.29 -12.91 -14.93
C ASP A 72 8.59 -13.16 -14.15
N SER A 73 9.68 -13.54 -14.84
CA SER A 73 11.00 -13.73 -14.24
C SER A 73 11.60 -12.43 -13.68
N ALA A 74 11.28 -11.28 -14.25
CA ALA A 74 11.71 -10.00 -13.71
C ALA A 74 10.95 -9.63 -12.43
N VAL A 75 9.69 -10.06 -12.29
CA VAL A 75 8.90 -9.96 -11.05
C VAL A 75 9.44 -10.91 -9.99
N ASP A 76 9.70 -12.18 -10.35
CA ASP A 76 10.29 -13.19 -9.44
C ASP A 76 11.57 -12.69 -8.75
N LYS A 77 12.46 -12.04 -9.52
CA LYS A 77 13.70 -11.46 -9.01
C LYS A 77 13.51 -10.31 -8.02
N ARG A 78 12.29 -9.81 -7.82
CA ARG A 78 11.97 -8.78 -6.82
C ARG A 78 11.63 -9.34 -5.46
N PHE A 79 11.36 -10.63 -5.34
CA PHE A 79 11.15 -11.30 -4.05
C PHE A 79 12.48 -11.47 -3.32
N THR A 80 12.93 -10.37 -2.71
CA THR A 80 14.22 -10.24 -2.04
C THR A 80 14.01 -9.71 -0.61
N PRO A 81 14.98 -9.92 0.30
CA PRO A 81 14.92 -9.34 1.64
C PRO A 81 14.79 -7.81 1.65
N GLN A 82 15.38 -7.13 0.66
CA GLN A 82 15.27 -5.68 0.47
C GLN A 82 13.82 -5.26 0.17
N CYS A 83 13.15 -6.00 -0.72
CA CYS A 83 11.75 -5.75 -1.05
C CYS A 83 10.83 -6.02 0.14
N ALA A 84 11.09 -7.07 0.92
CA ALA A 84 10.35 -7.32 2.16
C ALA A 84 10.50 -6.16 3.16
N ARG A 85 11.71 -5.59 3.30
CA ARG A 85 11.93 -4.39 4.14
C ARG A 85 11.21 -3.15 3.60
N LEU A 86 11.16 -2.98 2.28
CA LEU A 86 10.38 -1.90 1.66
C LEU A 86 8.89 -2.02 2.01
N LEU A 87 8.29 -3.20 1.82
CA LEU A 87 6.89 -3.44 2.17
C LEU A 87 6.62 -3.25 3.66
N HIS A 88 7.54 -3.68 4.52
CA HIS A 88 7.43 -3.46 5.96
C HIS A 88 7.43 -1.97 6.30
N GLY A 89 8.38 -1.20 5.78
CA GLY A 89 8.44 0.25 6.02
C GLY A 89 7.20 0.98 5.50
N VAL A 90 6.70 0.61 4.32
CA VAL A 90 5.44 1.16 3.80
C VAL A 90 4.27 0.83 4.74
N LEU A 91 4.18 -0.41 5.23
CA LEU A 91 3.13 -0.80 6.17
C LEU A 91 3.20 0.00 7.48
N GLU A 92 4.41 0.22 8.01
CA GLU A 92 4.61 1.06 9.20
C GLU A 92 4.08 2.48 8.97
N GLU A 93 4.46 3.12 7.85
CA GLU A 93 3.99 4.47 7.48
C GLU A 93 2.46 4.50 7.35
N LEU A 94 1.86 3.53 6.66
CA LEU A 94 0.41 3.43 6.48
C LEU A 94 -0.33 3.29 7.82
N THR A 95 0.19 2.46 8.73
CA THR A 95 -0.41 2.26 10.06
C THR A 95 -0.20 3.45 11.00
N SER A 96 0.74 4.33 10.69
CA SER A 96 0.98 5.56 11.46
C SER A 96 -0.02 6.68 11.16
N VAL A 97 -0.84 6.54 10.10
CA VAL A 97 -1.86 7.52 9.73
C VAL A 97 -3.00 7.50 10.76
N VAL A 98 -2.99 8.48 11.67
CA VAL A 98 -4.02 8.62 12.71
C VAL A 98 -5.22 9.42 12.19
N VAL A 99 -6.42 8.87 12.35
CA VAL A 99 -7.69 9.56 12.10
C VAL A 99 -8.31 9.98 13.44
N GLN A 100 -8.42 11.29 13.67
CA GLN A 100 -9.03 11.85 14.86
C GLN A 100 -10.39 12.46 14.55
N ALA A 101 -11.34 12.29 15.47
CA ALA A 101 -12.62 12.97 15.39
C ALA A 101 -12.42 14.48 15.57
N ALA A 102 -13.14 15.29 14.78
CA ALA A 102 -13.07 16.74 14.89
C ALA A 102 -13.66 17.29 16.21
N GLN A 103 -14.38 16.45 16.96
CA GLN A 103 -14.97 16.80 18.25
C GLN A 103 -14.82 15.63 19.22
N ASP A 104 -14.57 15.92 20.49
CA ASP A 104 -14.64 14.95 21.58
C ASP A 104 -16.08 14.45 21.73
N VAL A 105 -16.36 13.28 21.14
CA VAL A 105 -17.67 12.64 21.29
C VAL A 105 -17.63 11.73 22.52
N PRO A 106 -18.51 11.92 23.52
CA PRO A 106 -18.55 11.03 24.68
C PRO A 106 -18.82 9.58 24.24
N ILE A 107 -17.94 8.67 24.66
CA ILE A 107 -17.87 7.23 24.29
C ILE A 107 -19.23 6.49 24.34
N ARG A 108 -20.20 6.99 25.11
CA ARG A 108 -21.57 6.43 25.15
C ARG A 108 -22.27 6.41 23.79
N LEU A 109 -22.03 7.39 22.90
CA LEU A 109 -22.70 7.44 21.60
C LEU A 109 -22.22 6.35 20.63
N LEU A 110 -20.94 5.95 20.72
CA LEU A 110 -20.34 4.91 19.88
C LEU A 110 -20.90 3.51 20.17
N ARG A 111 -21.31 3.22 21.42
CA ARG A 111 -21.96 1.94 21.81
C ARG A 111 -23.37 1.75 21.26
N ARG A 112 -24.03 2.82 20.78
CA ARG A 112 -25.36 2.72 20.16
C ARG A 112 -25.29 2.16 18.74
N GLY A 113 -24.22 2.48 17.99
CA GLY A 113 -24.00 1.97 16.63
C GLY A 113 -23.70 0.48 16.57
N SER A 114 -23.02 -0.08 17.58
CA SER A 114 -22.68 -1.51 17.64
C SER A 114 -23.86 -2.42 17.99
N ARG A 115 -25.02 -1.88 18.38
CA ARG A 115 -26.24 -2.65 18.67
C ARG A 115 -27.28 -2.60 17.54
N GLY A 116 -27.10 -1.77 16.51
CA GLY A 116 -28.03 -1.65 15.38
C GLY A 116 -27.83 -2.68 14.27
N ALA A 117 -26.71 -3.40 14.25
CA ALA A 117 -26.39 -4.39 13.21
C ALA A 117 -26.82 -5.83 13.55
N ALA A 118 -27.26 -6.11 14.79
CA ALA A 118 -27.72 -7.43 15.23
C ALA A 118 -29.25 -7.59 15.21
N ALA A 119 -29.97 -6.64 14.61
CA ALA A 119 -31.43 -6.68 14.51
C ALA A 119 -31.87 -6.26 13.10
N ARG A 120 -31.50 -7.05 12.09
CA ARG A 120 -32.26 -7.24 10.84
C ARG A 120 -32.08 -8.67 10.36
#